data_AF-A0A3B9DSL1-F1
#
_entry.id   AF-A0A3B9DSL1-F1
#
_cell.length_a   1.000
_cell.length_b   1.000
_cell.length_c   1.000
_cell.angle_alpha   90.00
_cell.angle_beta   90.00
_cell.angle_gamma   90.00
#
_symmetry.space_group_name_H-M   'P 1'
#
loop_
_entity.id
_entity.type
_entity.pdbx_description
1 polymer ?
#
loop_
_entity_poly.entity_id
_entity_poly.type
_entity_poly.pdbx_seq_one_letter_code
_entity_poly.pdbx_strand_id
1 'polypeptide(L)' 'MFGALVADPALHLLWSLEDRGVDIRIDGDDTLVMKPISKIPESDRVLIRRYKAHLVLLVRGCNDVA' A
#
# COMPACT_ATOMS: atom_id res chain seq x y z
N MET A 1 -14.96 15.90 16.91
CA MET A 1 -14.29 16.88 16.02
C MET A 1 -13.21 16.14 15.24
N PHE A 2 -13.56 15.54 14.10
CA PHE A 2 -12.65 14.70 13.30
C PHE A 2 -11.80 15.60 12.39
N GLY A 3 -10.89 16.35 12.99
CA GLY A 3 -10.09 17.37 12.34
C GLY A 3 -8.61 17.02 12.37
N ALA A 4 -8.23 15.96 11.65
CA ALA A 4 -6.88 15.72 11.14
C ALA A 4 -6.91 14.47 10.24
N LEU A 5 -7.59 14.56 9.09
CA LEU A 5 -7.26 13.70 7.95
C LEU A 5 -5.88 14.14 7.47
N VAL A 6 -4.84 13.75 8.23
CA VAL A 6 -3.52 13.58 7.62
C VAL A 6 -3.75 12.42 6.67
N ALA A 7 -4.06 12.76 5.43
CA ALA A 7 -3.94 11.91 4.27
C ALA A 7 -2.69 11.04 4.46
N ASP A 8 -2.86 9.82 4.98
CA ASP A 8 -1.72 8.94 5.26
C ASP A 8 -1.05 8.72 3.90
N PRO A 9 0.21 9.17 3.70
CA PRO A 9 0.87 9.03 2.42
C PRO A 9 0.93 7.57 1.95
N ALA A 10 0.90 6.61 2.88
CA ALA A 10 0.82 5.19 2.59
C ALA A 10 -0.54 4.79 2.01
N LEU A 11 -1.64 5.34 2.54
CA LEU A 11 -2.99 5.08 2.02
C LEU A 11 -3.17 5.67 0.61
N HIS A 12 -2.68 6.89 0.39
CA HIS A 12 -2.68 7.50 -0.95
C HIS A 12 -1.85 6.70 -1.95
N LEU A 13 -0.69 6.21 -1.53
CA LEU A 13 0.14 5.33 -2.35
C LEU A 13 -0.57 4.01 -2.67
N LEU A 14 -1.22 3.39 -1.68
CA LEU A 14 -1.97 2.15 -1.84
C LEU A 14 -3.05 2.30 -2.92
N TRP A 15 -3.93 3.30 -2.79
CA TRP A 15 -4.99 3.55 -3.77
C TRP A 15 -4.45 3.91 -5.16
N SER A 16 -3.37 4.68 -5.24
CA SER A 16 -2.73 5.04 -6.50
C SER A 16 -2.17 3.82 -7.25
N LEU A 17 -1.67 2.83 -6.51
CA LEU A 17 -1.20 1.56 -7.09
C LEU A 17 -2.38 0.69 -7.53
N GLU A 18 -3.44 0.59 -6.72
CA GLU A 18 -4.66 -0.15 -7.04
C GLU A 18 -5.39 0.42 -8.26
N ASP A 19 -5.50 1.74 -8.39
CA ASP A 19 -6.13 2.43 -9.53
C ASP A 19 -5.37 2.15 -10.84
N ARG A 20 -4.04 1.97 -10.76
CA ARG A 20 -3.23 1.51 -11.91
C ARG A 20 -3.44 0.02 -12.20
N GLY A 21 -4.15 -0.71 -11.36
CA GLY A 21 -4.36 -2.15 -11.46
C GLY A 21 -3.13 -2.94 -11.01
N VAL A 22 -2.47 -2.51 -9.93
CA VAL A 22 -1.52 -3.30 -9.17
C VAL A 22 -2.28 -4.01 -8.05
N ASP A 23 -2.25 -5.34 -8.06
CA ASP A 23 -2.68 -6.19 -6.94
C ASP A 23 -1.62 -6.13 -5.84
N ILE A 24 -2.06 -5.84 -4.62
CA ILE A 24 -1.19 -5.69 -3.45
C ILE A 24 -1.67 -6.66 -2.39
N ARG A 25 -0.80 -7.57 -2.00
CA ARG A 25 -1.08 -8.64 -1.04
C ARG A 25 0.04 -8.77 -0.03
N ILE A 26 -0.25 -9.47 1.05
CA ILE A 26 0.76 -9.90 2.03
C ILE A 26 0.87 -11.42 1.91
N ASP A 27 2.09 -11.93 1.85
CA ASP A 27 2.34 -13.37 1.93
C ASP A 27 2.45 -13.85 3.40
N GLY A 28 2.77 -15.14 3.59
CA GLY A 28 2.86 -15.74 4.92
C GLY A 28 3.95 -15.16 5.83
N ASP A 29 4.90 -14.40 5.29
CA ASP A 29 6.04 -13.82 6.01
C ASP A 29 5.95 -12.29 6.14
N ASP A 30 4.75 -11.73 6.08
CA ASP A 30 4.50 -10.28 6.12
C ASP A 30 5.20 -9.48 5.01
N THR A 31 5.48 -10.14 3.89
CA THR A 31 6.08 -9.50 2.74
C THR A 31 5.01 -8.99 1.79
N LEU A 32 5.11 -7.70 1.45
CA LEU A 32 4.26 -7.08 0.43
C LEU A 32 4.61 -7.64 -0.93
N VAL A 33 3.64 -8.33 -1.53
CA VAL A 33 3.66 -8.82 -2.90
C VAL A 33 2.85 -7.86 -3.76
N MET A 34 3.47 -7.27 -4.78
CA MET A 34 2.82 -6.31 -5.67
C MET A 34 2.96 -6.77 -7.12
N LYS A 35 1.83 -6.89 -7.85
CA LYS A 35 1.82 -7.36 -9.25
C LYS A 35 0.79 -6.61 -10.11
N PRO A 36 1.09 -6.24 -11.36
CA PRO A 36 2.38 -6.39 -12.05
C PRO A 36 3.37 -5.28 -11.68
N ILE A 37 4.64 -5.65 -11.50
CA ILE A 37 5.75 -4.74 -11.15
C ILE A 37 6.00 -3.67 -12.24
N SER A 38 5.62 -3.95 -13.49
CA SER A 38 5.75 -3.02 -14.62
C SER A 38 4.93 -1.74 -14.45
N LYS A 39 3.90 -1.75 -13.60
CA LYS A 39 3.05 -0.59 -13.32
C LYS A 39 3.51 0.22 -12.11
N ILE A 40 4.64 -0.15 -11.49
CA ILE A 40 5.21 0.52 -10.32
C ILE A 40 6.41 1.37 -10.76
N PRO A 41 6.23 2.70 -10.90
CA PRO A 41 7.31 3.59 -11.29
C PRO A 41 8.37 3.68 -10.18
N GLU A 42 9.59 4.07 -10.55
CA GLU A 42 10.74 4.13 -9.64
C GLU A 42 10.49 5.09 -8.46
N SER A 43 9.78 6.20 -8.68
CA SER A 43 9.38 7.14 -7.64
C SER A 43 8.57 6.46 -6.53
N ASP A 44 7.66 5.56 -6.92
CA ASP A 44 6.76 4.89 -5.99
C ASP A 44 7.50 3.79 -5.23
N ARG A 45 8.55 3.18 -5.81
CA ARG A 45 9.39 2.19 -5.11
C ARG A 45 10.10 2.78 -3.90
N VAL A 46 10.54 4.04 -4.00
CA VAL A 46 11.13 4.76 -2.86
C VAL A 46 10.09 4.95 -1.76
N LEU A 47 8.86 5.33 -2.13
CA LEU A 47 7.76 5.52 -1.19
C LEU A 47 7.30 4.19 -0.57
N ILE A 48 7.22 3.10 -1.35
CA ILE A 48 6.89 1.76 -0.87
C ILE A 48 7.91 1.32 0.19
N ARG A 49 9.20 1.52 -0.06
CA ARG A 49 10.25 1.22 0.93
C ARG A 49 10.10 2.05 2.19
N ARG A 50 9.85 3.36 2.04
CA ARG A 50 9.69 4.31 3.16
C ARG A 50 8.48 3.97 4.03
N TYR A 51 7.38 3.55 3.42
CA TYR A 51 6.10 3.31 4.09
C TYR A 51 5.76 1.82 4.23
N LYS A 52 6.74 0.92 4.09
CA LYS A 52 6.52 -0.54 4.08
C LYS A 52 5.68 -1.01 5.27
N ALA A 53 6.04 -0.60 6.49
CA ALA A 53 5.33 -1.01 7.70
C ALA A 53 3.87 -0.54 7.71
N HIS A 54 3.60 0.68 7.25
CA HIS A 54 2.25 1.23 7.16
C HIS A 54 1.41 0.49 6.11
N LEU A 55 1.99 0.23 4.93
CA LEU A 55 1.34 -0.53 3.87
C LEU A 55 0.97 -1.95 4.33
N VAL A 56 1.85 -2.62 5.09
CA VAL A 56 1.56 -3.94 5.68
C VAL A 56 0.36 -3.87 6.62
N LEU A 57 0.32 -2.87 7.52
CA LEU A 57 -0.81 -2.70 8.43
C LEU A 57 -2.12 -2.40 7.71
N LEU A 58 -2.08 -1.54 6.68
CA LEU A 58 -3.25 -1.21 5.87
C LEU A 58 -3.80 -2.43 5.13
N VAL A 59 -2.93 -3.19 4.46
CA VAL A 59 -3.36 -4.38 3.69
C VAL A 59 -3.86 -5.49 4.61
N ARG A 60 -3.26 -5.68 5.80
CA ARG A 60 -3.80 -6.60 6.83
C ARG A 60 -5.20 -6.17 7.26
N GLY A 61 -5.35 -4.90 7.66
CA GLY A 61 -6.64 -4.36 8.09
C GLY A 61 -7.73 -4.45 7.03
N CYS A 62 -7.39 -4.30 5.75
CA CYS A 62 -8.34 -4.50 4.65
C CYS A 62 -8.74 -5.97 4.46
N ASN A 63 -7.81 -6.92 4.63
CA ASN A 63 -8.10 -8.35 4.49
C ASN A 63 -8.89 -8.92 5.67
N ASP A 64 -8.72 -8.40 6.88
CA ASP A 64 -9.46 -8.86 8.07
C ASP A 64 -10.94 -8.44 8.06
N VAL A 65 -11.30 -7.46 7.23
CA VAL A 65 -12.66 -6.90 7.13
C VAL A 65 -13.45 -7.52 5.95
N ALA A 66 -12.76 -8.19 5.02
CA ALA A 66 -13.33 -8.81 3.83
C ALA A 66 -13.75 -10.28 4.08
#